data_AF-A0A660WRH4-F1
#
_entry.id   AF-A0A660WRH4-F1
#
_cell.length_a   1.000
_cell.length_b   1.000
_cell.length_c   1.000
_cell.angle_alpha   90.00
_cell.angle_beta   90.00
_cell.angle_gamma   90.00
#
_symmetry.space_group_name_H-M   'P 1'
#
loop_
_entity.id
_entity.type
_entity.pdbx_description
1 polymer ?
#
loop_
_entity_poly.entity_id
_entity_poly.type
_entity_poly.pdbx_seq_one_letter_code
_entity_poly.pdbx_strand_id
1 'polypeptide(L)'
;MSFFRSQFSFLVWFSFVFFLFVIEKVERRTLFLYSLLGGFSYFITILFWVGYVTKIGLFSLTLYLSLYWVAFAYLGKFFLRVPFSLITLPSLWVILEFFRENIWAGFGWAILGYSQYPNSFLIQSADLLGVKFISWLILLFNVVLYDLIKKKKGVLREVISLSILILANLGYSIYRINSLDTHSEKISLALIQTNIPQDLKWKSFYAHQIIRRLKNLAKKTSSTSLVIYPEASYPFVVKESNFEEFVNFFAEFKRNILIGVVEKEEDKFYNCAFLINRKGEFVNKYRKLKLVPFGEYIPLRRFFRFLDVINAMGDISPGREFKIFNYQGKRFAVLICFEDTFPFVV
;
A
#
# COMPACT_ATOMS: atom_id res chain seq x y z
N MET A 1 -0.62 -10.69 13.68
CA MET A 1 -0.03 -11.97 13.19
C MET A 1 -0.43 -12.27 11.74
N SER A 2 -1.70 -12.16 11.37
CA SER A 2 -2.22 -12.50 10.03
C SER A 2 -1.56 -11.77 8.85
N PHE A 3 -0.95 -10.60 9.08
CA PHE A 3 -0.23 -9.83 8.04
C PHE A 3 1.23 -10.26 7.87
N PHE A 4 1.88 -10.77 8.92
CA PHE A 4 3.33 -11.00 8.93
C PHE A 4 3.72 -12.41 8.49
N ARG A 5 2.87 -13.40 8.78
CA ARG A 5 3.14 -14.81 8.45
C ARG A 5 1.92 -15.42 7.80
N SER A 6 2.12 -15.98 6.61
CA SER A 6 1.07 -16.61 5.80
C SER A 6 0.30 -17.69 6.57
N GLN A 7 1.00 -18.50 7.37
CA GLN A 7 0.44 -19.55 8.22
C GLN A 7 -0.58 -19.05 9.26
N PHE A 8 -0.56 -17.76 9.60
CA PHE A 8 -1.47 -17.17 10.58
C PHE A 8 -2.55 -16.29 9.94
N SER A 9 -2.68 -16.30 8.60
CA SER A 9 -3.71 -15.55 7.88
C SER A 9 -5.13 -15.89 8.36
N PHE A 10 -5.36 -17.14 8.78
CA PHE A 10 -6.66 -17.61 9.27
C PHE A 10 -7.12 -16.95 10.59
N LEU A 11 -6.20 -16.42 11.41
CA LEU A 11 -6.55 -15.87 12.73
C LEU A 11 -7.50 -14.66 12.64
N VAL A 12 -7.48 -13.93 11.52
CA VAL A 12 -8.34 -12.74 11.33
C VAL A 12 -9.83 -13.11 11.27
N TRP A 13 -10.15 -14.35 10.87
CA TRP A 13 -11.53 -14.85 10.80
C TRP A 13 -12.16 -15.05 12.19
N PHE A 14 -11.35 -15.01 13.25
CA PHE A 14 -11.80 -15.21 14.63
C PHE A 14 -11.52 -13.98 15.53
N SER A 15 -10.77 -13.00 15.04
CA SER A 15 -10.22 -11.93 15.90
C SER A 15 -11.25 -10.91 16.36
N PHE A 16 -12.32 -10.67 15.59
CA PHE A 16 -13.32 -9.66 15.92
C PHE A 16 -14.41 -10.19 16.86
N VAL A 17 -14.57 -11.51 16.99
CA VAL A 17 -15.61 -12.12 17.85
C VAL A 17 -15.54 -11.57 19.29
N PHE A 18 -14.35 -11.58 19.89
CA PHE A 18 -14.16 -11.05 21.25
C PHE A 18 -14.44 -9.55 21.34
N PHE A 19 -14.05 -8.79 20.30
CA PHE A 19 -14.31 -7.36 20.26
C PHE A 19 -15.81 -7.05 20.14
N LEU A 20 -16.58 -7.84 19.39
CA LEU A 20 -18.04 -7.72 19.31
C LEU A 20 -18.71 -7.96 20.68
N PHE A 21 -18.23 -8.93 21.47
CA PHE A 21 -18.71 -9.11 22.85
C PHE A 21 -18.39 -7.90 23.75
N VAL A 22 -17.22 -7.30 23.60
CA VAL A 22 -16.85 -6.07 24.31
C VAL A 22 -17.79 -4.93 23.93
N ILE A 23 -18.03 -4.72 22.63
CA ILE A 23 -18.94 -3.68 22.12
C ILE A 23 -20.35 -3.84 22.69
N GLU A 24 -20.86 -5.06 22.76
CA GLU A 24 -22.19 -5.35 23.29
C GLU A 24 -22.28 -5.04 24.80
N LYS A 25 -21.41 -5.67 25.60
CA LYS A 25 -21.56 -5.76 27.06
C LYS A 25 -21.07 -4.54 27.83
N VAL A 26 -20.08 -3.83 27.31
CA VAL A 26 -19.36 -2.79 28.06
C VAL A 26 -20.02 -1.42 27.91
N GLU A 27 -20.16 -0.65 28.99
CA GLU A 27 -20.70 0.72 28.96
C GLU A 27 -19.92 1.66 28.03
N ARG A 28 -20.57 2.73 27.56
CA ARG A 28 -19.97 3.64 26.54
C ARG A 28 -18.63 4.24 26.98
N ARG A 29 -18.51 4.67 28.24
CA ARG A 29 -17.26 5.27 28.76
C ARG A 29 -16.10 4.27 28.72
N THR A 30 -16.33 3.07 29.22
CA THR A 30 -15.31 1.99 29.23
C THR A 30 -15.04 1.45 27.83
N LEU A 31 -16.04 1.45 26.94
CA LEU A 31 -15.90 1.05 25.54
C LEU A 31 -14.89 1.92 24.79
N PHE A 32 -14.85 3.23 25.09
CA PHE A 32 -13.83 4.13 24.53
C PHE A 32 -12.42 3.62 24.85
N LEU A 33 -12.14 3.39 26.14
CA LEU A 33 -10.83 2.96 26.60
C LEU A 33 -10.42 1.61 26.00
N TYR A 34 -11.32 0.62 26.02
CA TYR A 34 -11.01 -0.71 25.48
C TYR A 34 -10.80 -0.70 23.96
N SER A 35 -11.59 0.09 23.22
CA SER A 35 -11.44 0.19 21.77
C SER A 35 -10.18 0.95 21.39
N LEU A 36 -9.84 1.99 22.15
CA LEU A 36 -8.61 2.77 21.97
C LEU A 36 -7.39 1.90 22.25
N LEU A 37 -7.37 1.17 23.37
CA LEU A 37 -6.29 0.26 23.73
C LEU A 37 -6.16 -0.89 22.71
N GLY A 38 -7.29 -1.51 22.32
CA GLY A 38 -7.30 -2.58 21.32
C GLY A 38 -6.76 -2.14 19.97
N GLY A 39 -7.24 -0.99 19.46
CA GLY A 39 -6.71 -0.38 18.25
C GLY A 39 -5.23 -0.02 18.38
N PHE A 40 -4.81 0.52 19.54
CA PHE A 40 -3.44 0.95 19.77
C PHE A 40 -2.50 -0.25 19.78
N SER A 41 -2.85 -1.32 20.50
CA SER A 41 -2.10 -2.58 20.51
C SER A 41 -2.01 -3.22 19.12
N TYR A 42 -3.08 -3.15 18.33
CA TYR A 42 -3.08 -3.63 16.95
C TYR A 42 -2.11 -2.84 16.06
N PHE A 43 -2.23 -1.51 16.01
CA PHE A 43 -1.42 -0.68 15.13
C PHE A 43 0.02 -0.54 15.59
N ILE A 44 0.32 -0.47 16.90
CA ILE A 44 1.71 -0.41 17.38
C ILE A 44 2.47 -1.68 17.03
N THR A 45 1.78 -2.82 17.04
CA THR A 45 2.37 -4.12 16.71
C THR A 45 2.57 -4.26 15.20
N ILE A 46 1.65 -3.76 14.37
CA ILE A 46 1.79 -3.84 12.92
C ILE A 46 2.78 -2.82 12.37
N LEU A 47 2.81 -1.63 12.97
CA LEU A 47 3.60 -0.48 12.51
C LEU A 47 4.88 -0.29 13.33
N PHE A 48 5.29 -1.27 14.14
CA PHE A 48 6.48 -1.17 15.00
C PHE A 48 7.72 -0.66 14.25
N TRP A 49 7.84 -1.05 12.98
CA TRP A 49 8.95 -0.68 12.10
C TRP A 49 9.02 0.82 11.80
N VAL A 50 7.90 1.54 11.86
CA VAL A 50 7.87 3.01 11.74
C VAL A 50 8.67 3.65 12.89
N GLY A 51 8.79 2.97 14.04
CA GLY A 51 9.60 3.41 15.16
C GLY A 51 11.10 3.52 14.86
N TYR A 52 11.61 2.79 13.85
CA TYR A 52 12.99 2.96 13.36
C TYR A 52 13.18 4.25 12.55
N VAL A 53 12.09 4.80 12.02
CA VAL A 53 12.08 6.07 11.28
C VAL A 53 11.80 7.23 12.24
N THR A 54 10.72 7.14 13.01
CA THR A 54 10.34 8.15 14.00
C THR A 54 9.47 7.55 15.13
N LYS A 55 9.96 7.63 16.37
CA LYS A 55 9.22 7.15 17.55
C LYS A 55 7.96 7.96 17.82
N ILE A 56 8.06 9.29 17.71
CA ILE A 56 6.92 10.20 17.90
C ILE A 56 5.88 9.99 16.80
N GLY A 57 6.34 9.86 15.55
CA GLY A 57 5.44 9.59 14.42
C GLY A 57 4.71 8.26 14.57
N LEU A 58 5.39 7.19 15.02
CA LEU A 58 4.75 5.92 15.34
C LEU A 58 3.65 6.08 16.39
N PHE A 59 3.94 6.76 17.51
CA PHE A 59 2.97 6.95 18.59
C PHE A 59 1.74 7.74 18.11
N SER A 60 1.95 8.89 17.46
CA SER A 60 0.87 9.75 16.95
C SER A 60 0.04 9.05 15.87
N LEU A 61 0.69 8.34 14.94
CA LEU A 61 0.02 7.58 13.88
C LEU A 61 -0.82 6.45 14.47
N THR A 62 -0.25 5.68 15.40
CA THR A 62 -0.97 4.60 16.10
C THR A 62 -2.20 5.15 16.79
N LEU A 63 -2.06 6.25 17.54
CA LEU A 63 -3.18 6.88 18.25
C LEU A 63 -4.28 7.33 17.28
N TYR A 64 -3.92 7.98 16.17
CA TYR A 64 -4.85 8.38 15.11
C TYR A 64 -5.60 7.17 14.53
N LEU A 65 -4.89 6.10 14.17
CA LEU A 65 -5.51 4.91 13.59
C LEU A 65 -6.43 4.17 14.57
N SER A 66 -6.11 4.19 15.87
CA SER A 66 -6.97 3.65 16.92
C SER A 66 -8.32 4.36 17.04
N LEU A 67 -8.43 5.63 16.60
CA LEU A 67 -9.71 6.33 16.59
C LEU A 67 -10.72 5.67 15.64
N TYR A 68 -10.27 5.00 14.59
CA TYR A 68 -11.16 4.21 13.71
C TYR A 68 -11.74 2.99 14.42
N TRP A 69 -10.99 2.36 15.33
CA TRP A 69 -11.51 1.29 16.19
C TRP A 69 -12.55 1.81 17.18
N VAL A 70 -12.30 2.99 17.76
CA VAL A 70 -13.28 3.66 18.62
C VAL A 70 -14.55 3.99 17.84
N ALA A 71 -14.43 4.54 16.63
CA ALA A 71 -15.56 4.84 15.76
C ALA A 71 -16.36 3.56 15.42
N PHE A 72 -15.66 2.48 15.05
CA PHE A 72 -16.29 1.17 14.81
C PHE A 72 -17.03 0.66 16.05
N ALA A 73 -16.44 0.76 17.24
CA ALA A 73 -17.06 0.30 18.47
C ALA A 73 -18.33 1.08 18.82
N TYR A 74 -18.30 2.40 18.74
CA TYR A 74 -19.44 3.24 19.08
C TYR A 74 -20.61 3.06 18.11
N LEU A 75 -20.32 3.13 16.81
CA LEU A 75 -21.33 2.93 15.76
C LEU A 75 -21.79 1.46 15.72
N GLY A 76 -20.86 0.52 15.90
CA GLY A 76 -21.14 -0.90 15.96
C GLY A 76 -22.05 -1.27 17.14
N LYS A 77 -21.91 -0.61 18.29
CA LYS A 77 -22.82 -0.81 19.44
C LYS A 77 -24.26 -0.46 19.10
N PHE A 78 -24.47 0.58 18.28
CA PHE A 78 -25.79 0.93 17.78
C PHE A 78 -26.29 -0.14 16.79
N PHE A 79 -25.47 -0.51 15.80
CA PHE A 79 -25.85 -1.47 14.75
C PHE A 79 -26.05 -2.91 15.25
N LEU A 80 -25.42 -3.32 16.34
CA LEU A 80 -25.66 -4.62 16.98
C LEU A 80 -27.12 -4.80 17.47
N ARG A 81 -27.86 -3.70 17.66
CA ARG A 81 -29.27 -3.72 18.10
C ARG A 81 -30.25 -3.68 16.93
N VAL A 82 -29.76 -3.49 15.71
CA VAL A 82 -30.58 -3.38 14.49
C VAL A 82 -30.71 -4.78 13.87
N PRO A 83 -31.86 -5.16 13.29
CA PRO A 83 -32.07 -6.49 12.69
C PRO A 83 -31.15 -6.82 11.50
N PHE A 84 -30.43 -5.83 10.96
CA PHE A 84 -29.54 -5.96 9.80
C PHE A 84 -28.04 -5.96 10.16
N SER A 85 -27.69 -6.30 11.41
CA SER A 85 -26.31 -6.31 11.92
C SER A 85 -25.31 -7.05 11.03
N LEU A 86 -25.74 -8.14 10.38
CA LEU A 86 -24.95 -8.95 9.44
C LEU A 86 -24.39 -8.16 8.26
N ILE A 87 -25.12 -7.14 7.79
CA ILE A 87 -24.68 -6.31 6.66
C ILE A 87 -24.10 -5.00 7.19
N THR A 88 -24.73 -4.39 8.19
CA THR A 88 -24.32 -3.07 8.66
C THR A 88 -22.95 -3.08 9.33
N LEU A 89 -22.59 -4.11 10.09
CA LEU A 89 -21.28 -4.17 10.77
C LEU A 89 -20.11 -4.36 9.80
N PRO A 90 -20.13 -5.35 8.88
CA PRO A 90 -19.06 -5.47 7.90
C PRO A 90 -18.96 -4.25 6.98
N SER A 91 -20.10 -3.67 6.60
CA SER A 91 -20.12 -2.45 5.78
C SER A 91 -19.54 -1.25 6.53
N LEU A 92 -19.86 -1.09 7.82
CA LEU A 92 -19.27 -0.05 8.66
C LEU A 92 -17.75 -0.17 8.72
N TRP A 93 -17.21 -1.39 8.89
CA TRP A 93 -15.76 -1.59 8.92
C TRP A 93 -15.11 -1.17 7.59
N VAL A 94 -15.69 -1.60 6.47
CA VAL A 94 -15.20 -1.25 5.12
C VAL A 94 -15.28 0.25 4.85
N ILE A 95 -16.33 0.93 5.29
CA ILE A 95 -16.47 2.38 5.19
C ILE A 95 -15.36 3.08 6.00
N LEU A 96 -15.05 2.59 7.20
CA LEU A 96 -13.97 3.12 8.02
C LEU A 96 -12.60 2.87 7.39
N GLU A 97 -12.37 1.70 6.79
CA GLU A 97 -11.17 1.43 5.99
C GLU A 97 -11.05 2.39 4.79
N PHE A 98 -12.15 2.62 4.07
CA PHE A 98 -12.19 3.59 2.98
C PHE A 98 -11.86 5.01 3.45
N PHE A 99 -12.46 5.47 4.54
CA PHE A 99 -12.14 6.79 5.10
C PHE A 99 -10.69 6.88 5.59
N ARG A 100 -10.16 5.82 6.17
CA ARG A 100 -8.77 5.77 6.62
C ARG A 100 -7.77 5.88 5.47
N GLU A 101 -8.09 5.30 4.31
CA GLU A 101 -7.30 5.42 3.09
C GLU A 101 -7.38 6.78 2.41
N ASN A 102 -8.51 7.49 2.52
CA ASN A 102 -8.79 8.66 1.65
C ASN A 102 -8.80 10.01 2.38
N ILE A 103 -9.12 10.08 3.67
CA ILE A 103 -9.22 11.37 4.38
C ILE A 103 -7.81 11.88 4.77
N TRP A 104 -7.62 13.19 4.70
CA TRP A 104 -6.37 13.90 4.97
C TRP A 104 -5.26 13.43 4.03
N ALA A 105 -4.27 12.75 4.58
CA ALA A 105 -3.19 12.19 3.83
C ALA A 105 -3.43 10.73 3.43
N GLY A 106 -4.39 10.04 4.06
CA GLY A 106 -4.67 8.64 3.79
C GLY A 106 -3.60 7.67 4.32
N PHE A 107 -4.03 6.52 4.84
CA PHE A 107 -3.13 5.47 5.32
C PHE A 107 -3.71 4.07 5.05
N GLY A 108 -3.37 3.48 3.91
CA GLY A 108 -3.87 2.19 3.42
C GLY A 108 -3.18 0.94 3.98
N TRP A 109 -2.34 1.07 5.01
CA TRP A 109 -1.70 -0.09 5.65
C TRP A 109 -2.69 -0.92 6.46
N ALA A 110 -2.44 -2.22 6.58
CA ALA A 110 -3.19 -3.12 7.46
C ALA A 110 -4.71 -3.18 7.16
N ILE A 111 -5.11 -3.03 5.90
CA ILE A 111 -6.48 -3.32 5.46
C ILE A 111 -6.73 -4.82 5.58
N LEU A 112 -7.84 -5.22 6.22
CA LEU A 112 -8.05 -6.61 6.62
C LEU A 112 -7.99 -7.59 5.46
N GLY A 113 -8.53 -7.23 4.30
CA GLY A 113 -8.50 -8.06 3.10
C GLY A 113 -7.09 -8.46 2.68
N TYR A 114 -6.08 -7.59 2.86
CA TYR A 114 -4.69 -7.93 2.52
C TYR A 114 -4.11 -9.04 3.38
N SER A 115 -4.68 -9.33 4.56
CA SER A 115 -4.26 -10.50 5.35
C SER A 115 -4.47 -11.83 4.62
N GLN A 116 -5.29 -11.84 3.58
CA GLN A 116 -5.61 -13.03 2.78
C GLN A 116 -4.75 -13.16 1.51
N TYR A 117 -3.73 -12.32 1.32
CA TYR A 117 -2.80 -12.43 0.18
C TYR A 117 -2.26 -13.84 -0.10
N PRO A 118 -2.05 -14.75 0.89
CA PRO A 118 -1.58 -16.11 0.60
C PRO A 118 -2.67 -17.02 0.01
N ASN A 119 -3.93 -16.64 0.12
CA ASN A 119 -5.09 -17.50 -0.17
C ASN A 119 -5.67 -17.17 -1.54
N SER A 120 -5.01 -17.64 -2.60
CA SER A 120 -5.41 -17.36 -4.00
C SER A 120 -6.87 -17.70 -4.29
N PHE A 121 -7.41 -18.77 -3.71
CA PHE A 121 -8.81 -19.20 -3.90
C PHE A 121 -9.85 -18.31 -3.19
N LEU A 122 -9.41 -17.39 -2.32
CA LEU A 122 -10.32 -16.48 -1.64
C LEU A 122 -10.28 -15.08 -2.26
N ILE A 123 -9.11 -14.64 -2.72
CA ILE A 123 -8.87 -13.23 -3.06
C ILE A 123 -9.27 -12.82 -4.48
N GLN A 124 -9.63 -13.75 -5.38
CA GLN A 124 -9.85 -13.40 -6.79
C GLN A 124 -10.99 -12.39 -6.97
N SER A 125 -12.04 -12.45 -6.15
CA SER A 125 -13.15 -11.49 -6.17
C SER A 125 -12.76 -10.04 -5.87
N ALA A 126 -11.52 -9.80 -5.43
CA ALA A 126 -10.96 -8.46 -5.37
C ALA A 126 -10.83 -7.80 -6.75
N ASP A 127 -10.81 -8.55 -7.85
CA ASP A 127 -10.83 -7.99 -9.21
C ASP A 127 -12.19 -7.36 -9.59
N LEU A 128 -13.29 -7.81 -8.97
CA LEU A 128 -14.63 -7.26 -9.17
C LEU A 128 -14.96 -6.12 -8.20
N LEU A 129 -14.66 -6.33 -6.91
CA LEU A 129 -15.17 -5.48 -5.82
C LEU A 129 -14.06 -4.82 -4.98
N GLY A 130 -12.79 -5.06 -5.36
CA GLY A 130 -11.62 -4.58 -4.62
C GLY A 130 -11.34 -5.37 -3.34
N VAL A 131 -10.17 -5.14 -2.76
CA VAL A 131 -9.72 -5.81 -1.52
C VAL A 131 -10.67 -5.62 -0.33
N LYS A 132 -11.43 -4.53 -0.32
CA LYS A 132 -12.39 -4.22 0.75
C LYS A 132 -13.55 -5.21 0.81
N PHE A 133 -13.90 -5.86 -0.30
CA PHE A 133 -14.87 -6.96 -0.27
C PHE A 133 -14.34 -8.16 0.54
N ILE A 134 -13.04 -8.44 0.46
CA ILE A 134 -12.41 -9.48 1.29
C ILE A 134 -12.44 -9.07 2.76
N SER A 135 -12.17 -7.80 3.10
CA SER A 135 -12.38 -7.26 4.46
C SER A 135 -13.82 -7.47 4.92
N TRP A 136 -14.80 -7.20 4.05
CA TRP A 136 -16.21 -7.37 4.32
C TRP A 136 -16.57 -8.84 4.63
N LEU A 137 -16.07 -9.79 3.83
CA LEU A 137 -16.29 -11.22 4.06
C LEU A 137 -15.71 -11.69 5.41
N ILE A 138 -14.51 -11.22 5.76
CA ILE A 138 -13.87 -11.52 7.05
C ILE A 138 -14.75 -11.03 8.20
N LEU A 139 -15.23 -9.79 8.13
CA LEU A 139 -16.10 -9.26 9.18
C LEU A 139 -17.46 -9.97 9.22
N LEU A 140 -18.05 -10.28 8.07
CA LEU A 140 -19.31 -11.03 8.01
C LEU A 140 -19.17 -12.36 8.74
N PHE A 141 -18.10 -13.12 8.46
CA PHE A 141 -17.84 -14.37 9.15
C PHE A 141 -17.71 -14.19 10.67
N ASN A 142 -16.97 -13.17 11.12
CA ASN A 142 -16.84 -12.87 12.55
C ASN A 142 -18.20 -12.52 13.20
N VAL A 143 -19.07 -11.79 12.50
CA VAL A 143 -20.41 -11.45 13.02
C VAL A 143 -21.31 -12.69 13.09
N VAL A 144 -21.31 -13.54 12.07
CA VAL A 144 -22.07 -14.81 12.08
C VAL A 144 -21.58 -15.73 13.20
N LEU A 145 -20.25 -15.82 13.39
CA LEU A 145 -19.67 -16.61 14.47
C LEU A 145 -20.01 -16.04 15.85
N TYR A 146 -20.01 -14.72 16.01
CA TYR A 146 -20.48 -14.06 17.23
C TYR A 146 -21.95 -14.38 17.52
N ASP A 147 -22.82 -14.30 16.51
CA ASP A 147 -24.24 -14.63 16.66
C ASP A 147 -24.47 -16.11 17.00
N LEU A 148 -23.70 -17.02 16.40
CA LEU A 148 -23.73 -18.46 16.70
C LEU A 148 -23.43 -18.72 18.18
N ILE A 149 -22.40 -18.07 18.72
CA ILE A 149 -22.00 -18.20 20.14
C ILE A 149 -23.07 -17.59 21.06
N LYS A 150 -23.66 -16.46 20.67
CA LYS A 150 -24.62 -15.71 21.49
C LYS A 150 -26.02 -16.31 21.51
N LYS A 151 -26.64 -16.53 20.35
CA LYS A 151 -28.08 -16.78 20.23
C LYS A 151 -28.45 -18.25 20.44
N LYS A 152 -27.51 -19.20 20.26
CA LYS A 152 -27.67 -20.67 20.34
C LYS A 152 -28.74 -21.31 19.41
N LYS A 153 -29.81 -20.59 19.04
CA LYS A 153 -30.87 -20.99 18.10
C LYS A 153 -31.22 -19.83 17.17
N GLY A 154 -31.81 -20.13 16.01
CA GLY A 154 -32.28 -19.11 15.05
C GLY A 154 -31.20 -18.50 14.16
N VAL A 155 -29.97 -19.04 14.17
CA VAL A 155 -28.82 -18.56 13.37
C VAL A 155 -28.60 -19.33 12.07
N LEU A 156 -29.48 -20.29 11.77
CA LEU A 156 -29.30 -21.21 10.63
C LEU A 156 -29.33 -20.45 9.30
N ARG A 157 -30.18 -19.42 9.19
CA ARG A 157 -30.29 -18.60 7.98
C ARG A 157 -28.98 -17.83 7.72
N GLU A 158 -28.38 -17.30 8.77
CA GLU A 158 -27.11 -16.56 8.73
C GLU A 158 -25.96 -17.46 8.30
N VAL A 159 -25.87 -18.66 8.89
CA VAL A 159 -24.88 -19.67 8.52
C VAL A 159 -25.05 -20.10 7.06
N ILE A 160 -26.27 -20.43 6.62
CA ILE A 160 -26.54 -20.79 5.23
C ILE A 160 -26.16 -19.66 4.28
N SER A 161 -26.55 -18.42 4.60
CA SER A 161 -26.25 -17.25 3.75
C SER A 161 -24.73 -17.02 3.61
N LEU A 162 -23.99 -17.13 4.72
CA LEU A 162 -22.53 -17.05 4.72
C LEU A 162 -21.90 -18.20 3.91
N SER A 163 -22.37 -19.43 4.10
CA SER A 163 -21.87 -20.60 3.38
C SER A 163 -22.08 -20.45 1.88
N ILE A 164 -23.26 -20.02 1.43
CA ILE A 164 -23.55 -19.76 0.02
C ILE A 164 -22.58 -18.70 -0.52
N LEU A 165 -22.36 -17.61 0.22
CA LEU A 165 -21.48 -16.53 -0.23
C LEU A 165 -20.00 -16.97 -0.32
N ILE A 166 -19.51 -17.71 0.67
CA ILE A 166 -18.16 -18.28 0.66
C ILE A 166 -18.01 -19.24 -0.53
N LEU A 167 -18.98 -20.14 -0.76
CA LEU A 167 -18.95 -21.08 -1.87
C LEU A 167 -19.00 -20.37 -3.22
N ALA A 168 -19.82 -19.32 -3.36
CA ALA A 168 -19.86 -18.49 -4.56
C ALA A 168 -18.51 -17.80 -4.81
N ASN A 169 -17.88 -17.26 -3.76
CA ASN A 169 -16.56 -16.64 -3.85
C ASN A 169 -15.47 -17.64 -4.27
N LEU A 170 -15.51 -18.85 -3.71
CA LEU A 170 -14.58 -19.94 -4.08
C LEU A 170 -14.82 -20.39 -5.52
N GLY A 171 -16.08 -20.56 -5.93
CA GLY A 171 -16.45 -20.92 -7.30
C GLY A 171 -15.99 -19.90 -8.32
N TYR A 172 -16.21 -18.61 -8.06
CA TYR A 172 -15.68 -17.52 -8.87
C TYR A 172 -14.15 -17.54 -8.92
N SER A 173 -13.48 -17.75 -7.78
CA SER A 173 -12.02 -17.77 -7.73
C SER A 173 -11.41 -18.91 -8.54
N ILE A 174 -12.00 -20.11 -8.49
CA ILE A 174 -11.58 -21.26 -9.30
C ILE A 174 -11.78 -20.94 -10.78
N TYR A 175 -12.96 -20.42 -11.16
CA TYR A 175 -13.22 -19.99 -12.53
C TYR A 175 -12.19 -18.96 -13.00
N ARG A 176 -11.93 -17.93 -12.19
CA ARG A 176 -11.04 -16.84 -12.56
C ARG A 176 -9.61 -17.33 -12.78
N ILE A 177 -9.06 -18.12 -11.86
CA ILE A 177 -7.71 -18.68 -11.96
C ILE A 177 -7.56 -19.49 -13.26
N ASN A 178 -8.56 -20.31 -13.59
CA ASN A 178 -8.53 -21.17 -14.79
C ASN A 178 -8.74 -20.38 -16.10
N SER A 179 -9.33 -19.18 -16.03
CA SER A 179 -9.60 -18.33 -17.19
C SER A 179 -8.45 -17.37 -17.56
N LEU A 180 -7.34 -17.38 -16.83
CA LEU A 180 -6.20 -16.51 -17.12
C LEU A 180 -5.44 -17.01 -18.35
N ASP A 181 -5.36 -16.16 -19.38
CA ASP A 181 -4.55 -16.45 -20.57
C ASP A 181 -3.05 -16.34 -20.23
N THR A 182 -2.31 -17.42 -20.44
CA THR A 182 -0.87 -17.49 -20.21
C THR A 182 -0.05 -17.41 -21.51
N HIS A 183 -0.71 -17.28 -22.67
CA HIS A 183 -0.07 -17.31 -23.99
C HIS A 183 0.35 -15.93 -24.53
N SER A 184 0.43 -14.89 -23.69
CA SER A 184 0.89 -13.57 -24.10
C SER A 184 2.37 -13.55 -24.52
N GLU A 185 2.71 -12.75 -25.54
CA GLU A 185 4.11 -12.49 -25.92
C GLU A 185 4.93 -12.00 -24.71
N LYS A 186 6.06 -12.66 -24.49
CA LYS A 186 6.93 -12.38 -23.35
C LYS A 186 7.86 -11.21 -23.66
N ILE A 187 7.93 -10.26 -22.74
CA ILE A 187 8.96 -9.22 -22.74
C ILE A 187 10.08 -9.58 -21.77
N SER A 188 11.31 -9.20 -22.09
CA SER A 188 12.45 -9.39 -21.19
C SER A 188 12.59 -8.17 -20.28
N LEU A 189 12.58 -8.40 -18.97
CA LEU A 189 12.78 -7.38 -17.94
C LEU A 189 14.01 -7.74 -17.11
N ALA A 190 14.78 -6.73 -16.70
CA ALA A 190 15.90 -6.90 -15.79
C ALA A 190 15.73 -5.96 -14.59
N LEU A 191 15.36 -6.51 -13.44
CA LEU A 191 15.19 -5.76 -12.19
C LEU A 191 16.54 -5.68 -11.47
N ILE A 192 17.07 -4.48 -11.28
CA ILE A 192 18.37 -4.28 -10.64
C ILE A 192 18.18 -3.96 -9.16
N GLN A 193 18.76 -4.78 -8.27
CA GLN A 193 18.88 -4.44 -6.85
C GLN A 193 20.27 -3.87 -6.57
N THR A 194 20.35 -2.56 -6.38
CA THR A 194 21.63 -1.86 -6.18
C THR A 194 22.23 -2.17 -4.81
N ASN A 195 21.43 -2.41 -3.78
CA ASN A 195 21.88 -2.62 -2.40
C ASN A 195 22.83 -1.50 -1.92
N ILE A 196 22.49 -0.25 -2.22
CA ILE A 196 23.24 0.94 -1.76
C ILE A 196 22.69 1.32 -0.36
N PRO A 197 23.54 1.42 0.67
CA PRO A 197 23.12 1.86 1.99
C PRO A 197 22.53 3.28 1.97
N GLN A 198 21.45 3.49 2.74
CA GLN A 198 20.68 4.74 2.72
C GLN A 198 21.50 5.95 3.17
N ASP A 199 22.43 5.76 4.10
CA ASP A 199 23.32 6.80 4.63
C ASP A 199 24.42 7.23 3.65
N LEU A 200 24.65 6.45 2.59
CA LEU A 200 25.62 6.75 1.53
C LEU A 200 24.96 7.34 0.28
N LYS A 201 23.68 7.07 0.07
CA LYS A 201 22.92 7.36 -1.16
C LYS A 201 23.02 8.82 -1.63
N TRP A 202 23.04 9.75 -0.69
CA TRP A 202 23.01 11.19 -0.95
C TRP A 202 24.34 11.91 -0.69
N LYS A 203 25.40 11.15 -0.37
CA LYS A 203 26.74 11.70 -0.15
C LYS A 203 27.46 11.83 -1.49
N SER A 204 27.78 13.06 -1.88
CA SER A 204 28.45 13.39 -3.15
C SER A 204 29.73 12.56 -3.39
N PHE A 205 30.49 12.29 -2.33
CA PHE A 205 31.69 11.44 -2.36
C PHE A 205 31.44 10.04 -2.97
N TYR A 206 30.27 9.44 -2.72
CA TYR A 206 29.92 8.10 -3.19
C TYR A 206 29.22 8.09 -4.57
N ALA A 207 28.86 9.25 -5.12
CA ALA A 207 28.06 9.34 -6.34
C ALA A 207 28.71 8.63 -7.54
N HIS A 208 30.02 8.81 -7.74
CA HIS A 208 30.77 8.12 -8.79
C HIS A 208 30.79 6.60 -8.61
N GLN A 209 30.92 6.12 -7.38
CA GLN A 209 30.86 4.69 -7.06
C GLN A 209 29.47 4.11 -7.34
N ILE A 210 28.41 4.85 -6.98
CA ILE A 210 27.02 4.51 -7.26
C ILE A 210 26.82 4.37 -8.77
N ILE A 211 27.18 5.40 -9.54
CA ILE A 211 27.09 5.40 -11.00
C ILE A 211 27.81 4.21 -11.64
N ARG A 212 29.06 3.95 -11.22
CA ARG A 212 29.82 2.79 -11.71
C ARG A 212 29.13 1.48 -11.40
N ARG A 213 28.52 1.36 -10.21
CA ARG A 213 27.74 0.20 -9.82
C ARG A 213 26.48 0.03 -10.67
N LEU A 214 25.74 1.10 -10.94
CA LEU A 214 24.58 1.06 -11.85
C LEU A 214 24.98 0.52 -13.22
N LYS A 215 26.04 1.09 -13.83
CA LYS A 215 26.57 0.67 -15.13
C LYS A 215 27.03 -0.78 -15.15
N ASN A 216 27.76 -1.21 -14.13
CA ASN A 216 28.25 -2.59 -14.03
C ASN A 216 27.11 -3.60 -13.87
N LEU A 217 26.04 -3.25 -13.14
CA LEU A 217 24.86 -4.10 -13.01
C LEU A 217 24.06 -4.18 -14.31
N ALA A 218 23.87 -3.08 -15.03
CA ALA A 218 23.24 -3.09 -16.36
C ALA A 218 24.02 -3.92 -17.38
N LYS A 219 25.35 -3.92 -17.35
CA LYS A 219 26.16 -4.75 -18.26
C LYS A 219 25.92 -6.25 -18.10
N LYS A 220 25.45 -6.70 -16.93
CA LYS A 220 25.12 -8.11 -16.65
C LYS A 220 23.75 -8.53 -17.19
N THR A 221 22.93 -7.58 -17.66
CA THR A 221 21.60 -7.86 -18.19
C THR A 221 21.63 -8.11 -19.69
N SER A 222 20.57 -8.69 -20.24
CA SER A 222 20.47 -8.89 -21.69
C SER A 222 20.37 -7.56 -22.46
N SER A 223 21.08 -7.53 -23.60
CA SER A 223 20.70 -6.89 -24.86
C SER A 223 19.42 -6.06 -24.88
N THR A 224 18.36 -6.85 -24.78
CA THR A 224 17.01 -6.57 -25.25
C THR A 224 16.04 -6.32 -24.09
N SER A 225 16.52 -6.45 -22.84
CA SER A 225 15.69 -6.23 -21.67
C SER A 225 15.44 -4.75 -21.42
N LEU A 226 14.25 -4.42 -20.91
CA LEU A 226 14.04 -3.18 -20.18
C LEU A 226 14.71 -3.31 -18.81
N VAL A 227 15.72 -2.48 -18.56
CA VAL A 227 16.47 -2.47 -17.31
C VAL A 227 15.78 -1.52 -16.34
N ILE A 228 15.32 -2.05 -15.21
CA ILE A 228 14.54 -1.30 -14.22
C ILE A 228 15.39 -1.12 -12.97
N TYR A 229 15.64 0.14 -12.61
CA TYR A 229 16.31 0.53 -11.38
C TYR A 229 15.29 0.98 -10.31
N PRO A 230 15.59 0.81 -9.02
CA PRO A 230 14.74 1.24 -7.91
C PRO A 230 14.54 2.75 -7.83
N GLU A 231 13.64 3.16 -6.94
CA GLU A 231 13.38 4.55 -6.56
C GLU A 231 14.66 5.33 -6.18
N ALA A 232 14.78 6.54 -6.73
CA ALA A 232 15.90 7.46 -6.48
C ALA A 232 17.28 6.80 -6.64
N SER A 233 17.47 5.95 -7.64
CA SER A 233 18.75 5.25 -7.86
C SER A 233 19.85 6.15 -8.43
N TYR A 234 19.49 7.22 -9.12
CA TYR A 234 20.45 8.20 -9.62
C TYR A 234 20.89 9.14 -8.48
N PRO A 235 22.21 9.26 -8.20
CA PRO A 235 22.70 9.94 -6.99
C PRO A 235 22.69 11.47 -7.09
N PHE A 236 22.29 12.04 -8.24
CA PHE A 236 22.21 13.48 -8.45
C PHE A 236 20.77 13.91 -8.71
N VAL A 237 20.49 15.19 -8.43
CA VAL A 237 19.23 15.81 -8.83
C VAL A 237 19.29 16.14 -10.32
N VAL A 238 18.27 15.71 -11.06
CA VAL A 238 18.11 16.02 -12.48
C VAL A 238 17.38 17.35 -12.61
N LYS A 239 17.96 18.31 -13.32
CA LYS A 239 17.44 19.66 -13.58
C LYS A 239 17.71 20.02 -15.04
N GLU A 240 17.09 21.07 -15.52
CA GLU A 240 17.25 21.53 -16.91
C GLU A 240 18.72 21.67 -17.32
N SER A 241 19.54 22.28 -16.45
CA SER A 241 20.97 22.52 -16.71
C SER A 241 21.87 21.27 -16.78
N ASN A 242 21.44 20.10 -16.30
CA ASN A 242 22.22 18.86 -16.39
C ASN A 242 21.46 17.72 -17.08
N PHE A 243 20.33 18.02 -17.71
CA PHE A 243 19.48 17.01 -18.33
C PHE A 243 20.19 16.30 -19.50
N GLU A 244 20.89 17.05 -20.35
CA GLU A 244 21.67 16.47 -21.45
C GLU A 244 22.78 15.54 -20.95
N GLU A 245 23.50 15.94 -19.90
CA GLU A 245 24.53 15.09 -19.28
C GLU A 245 23.92 13.79 -18.73
N PHE A 246 22.78 13.90 -18.04
CA PHE A 246 22.05 12.74 -17.53
C PHE A 246 21.66 11.77 -18.65
N VAL A 247 21.09 12.29 -19.75
CA VAL A 247 20.63 11.47 -20.87
C VAL A 247 21.83 10.82 -21.60
N ASN A 248 22.90 11.59 -21.86
CA ASN A 248 24.12 11.10 -22.50
C ASN A 248 24.81 10.01 -21.68
N PHE A 249 24.84 10.15 -20.35
CA PHE A 249 25.37 9.12 -19.45
C PHE A 249 24.66 7.78 -19.62
N PHE A 250 23.32 7.78 -19.75
CA PHE A 250 22.54 6.55 -19.95
C PHE A 250 22.60 6.04 -21.39
N ALA A 251 22.86 6.89 -22.39
CA ALA A 251 23.11 6.45 -23.77
C ALA A 251 24.26 5.43 -23.86
N GLU A 252 25.31 5.60 -23.04
CA GLU A 252 26.46 4.69 -22.98
C GLU A 252 26.10 3.25 -22.57
N PHE A 253 24.96 3.06 -21.92
CA PHE A 253 24.51 1.75 -21.44
C PHE A 253 24.00 0.90 -22.60
N LYS A 254 23.59 1.52 -23.71
CA LYS A 254 23.01 0.85 -24.89
C LYS A 254 21.91 -0.14 -24.50
N ARG A 255 21.03 0.29 -23.59
CA ARG A 255 19.89 -0.45 -23.01
C ARG A 255 18.67 0.47 -22.88
N ASN A 256 17.47 -0.08 -22.93
CA ASN A 256 16.28 0.64 -22.48
C ASN A 256 16.26 0.64 -20.95
N ILE A 257 16.03 1.78 -20.33
CA ILE A 257 16.20 1.98 -18.88
C ILE A 257 14.99 2.69 -18.32
N LEU A 258 14.40 2.11 -17.27
CA LEU A 258 13.47 2.79 -16.37
C LEU A 258 14.20 3.04 -15.05
N ILE A 259 14.36 4.30 -14.65
CA ILE A 259 15.14 4.65 -13.45
C ILE A 259 14.42 5.65 -12.55
N GLY A 260 14.47 5.39 -11.25
CA GLY A 260 14.05 6.35 -10.23
C GLY A 260 15.05 7.50 -10.10
N VAL A 261 14.57 8.74 -10.20
CA VAL A 261 15.37 9.97 -10.10
C VAL A 261 14.66 11.00 -9.22
N VAL A 262 15.42 11.95 -8.67
CA VAL A 262 14.86 13.18 -8.12
C VAL A 262 15.01 14.25 -9.19
N GLU A 263 13.89 14.82 -9.62
CA GLU A 263 13.85 15.93 -10.57
C GLU A 263 13.67 17.24 -9.82
N LYS A 264 14.36 18.30 -10.22
CA LYS A 264 14.08 19.67 -9.81
C LYS A 264 13.61 20.47 -11.01
N GLU A 265 12.40 21.01 -10.90
CA GLU A 265 11.79 21.93 -11.87
C GLU A 265 11.38 23.19 -11.11
N GLU A 266 11.88 24.35 -11.56
CA GLU A 266 11.80 25.60 -10.79
C GLU A 266 12.35 25.40 -9.36
N ASP A 267 11.56 25.73 -8.33
CA ASP A 267 11.87 25.52 -6.92
C ASP A 267 11.24 24.27 -6.32
N LYS A 268 10.72 23.35 -7.15
CA LYS A 268 10.04 22.13 -6.71
C LYS A 268 10.87 20.89 -7.00
N PHE A 269 10.91 19.99 -6.02
CA PHE A 269 11.48 18.67 -6.17
C PHE A 269 10.38 17.64 -6.43
N TYR A 270 10.65 16.68 -7.31
CA TYR A 270 9.74 15.60 -7.66
C TYR A 270 10.47 14.26 -7.56
N ASN A 271 9.77 13.26 -7.02
CA ASN A 271 10.21 11.88 -7.05
C ASN A 271 9.67 11.23 -8.33
N CYS A 272 10.56 10.82 -9.22
CA CYS A 272 10.23 10.49 -10.59
C CYS A 272 10.72 9.10 -11.01
N ALA A 273 10.05 8.53 -12.00
CA ALA A 273 10.57 7.43 -12.80
C ALA A 273 10.72 7.89 -14.26
N PHE A 274 11.95 7.84 -14.79
CA PHE A 274 12.27 8.25 -16.15
C PHE A 274 12.49 7.02 -17.02
N LEU A 275 11.87 7.00 -18.21
CA LEU A 275 12.10 6.00 -19.24
C LEU A 275 13.02 6.58 -20.31
N ILE A 276 14.16 5.92 -20.52
CA ILE A 276 15.18 6.27 -21.50
C ILE A 276 15.33 5.08 -22.45
N ASN A 277 15.36 5.32 -23.76
CA ASN A 277 15.53 4.23 -24.71
C ASN A 277 17.01 3.87 -24.93
N ARG A 278 17.24 2.81 -25.72
CA ARG A 278 18.57 2.30 -26.04
C ARG A 278 19.52 3.31 -26.70
N LYS A 279 18.98 4.32 -27.40
CA LYS A 279 19.77 5.39 -28.03
C LYS A 279 20.17 6.48 -27.04
N GLY A 280 19.66 6.42 -25.80
CA GLY A 280 19.75 7.51 -24.86
C GLY A 280 18.80 8.64 -25.22
N GLU A 281 17.60 8.35 -25.73
CA GLU A 281 16.58 9.39 -25.89
C GLU A 281 15.61 9.29 -24.71
N PHE A 282 15.24 10.44 -24.14
CA PHE A 282 14.20 10.50 -23.12
C PHE A 282 12.84 10.19 -23.77
N VAL A 283 12.16 9.17 -23.26
CA VAL A 283 10.88 8.70 -23.81
C VAL A 283 9.71 9.29 -23.04
N ASN A 284 9.72 9.15 -21.71
CA ASN A 284 8.62 9.62 -20.86
C ASN A 284 9.05 9.68 -19.38
N LYS A 285 8.27 10.37 -18.56
CA LYS A 285 8.42 10.39 -17.10
C LYS A 285 7.09 10.21 -16.38
N TYR A 286 7.18 9.67 -15.18
CA TYR A 286 6.11 9.66 -14.18
C TYR A 286 6.60 10.38 -12.93
N ARG A 287 5.76 11.27 -12.38
CA ARG A 287 5.99 11.95 -11.10
C ARG A 287 5.07 11.33 -10.06
N LYS A 288 5.62 10.92 -8.92
CA LYS A 288 4.88 10.34 -7.80
C LYS A 288 3.68 11.21 -7.42
N LEU A 289 2.48 10.66 -7.49
CA LEU A 289 1.22 11.32 -7.17
C LEU A 289 0.97 11.34 -5.66
N LYS A 290 1.12 10.20 -4.99
CA LYS A 290 0.81 10.05 -3.56
C LYS A 290 2.08 10.03 -2.71
N LEU A 291 2.32 11.14 -2.04
CA LEU A 291 3.49 11.34 -1.19
C LEU A 291 3.31 10.76 0.21
N VAL A 292 4.43 10.35 0.82
CA VAL A 292 4.50 9.88 2.21
C VAL A 292 4.42 11.08 3.16
N PRO A 293 3.40 11.15 4.04
CA PRO A 293 3.28 12.22 5.03
C PRO A 293 4.46 12.19 6.00
N PHE A 294 4.99 13.37 6.36
CA PHE A 294 6.19 13.57 7.20
C PHE A 294 7.51 13.02 6.61
N GLY A 295 7.45 12.06 5.68
CA GLY A 295 8.60 11.51 4.97
C GLY A 295 8.97 12.28 3.70
N GLU A 296 7.99 12.78 2.95
CA GLU A 296 8.17 13.52 1.70
C GLU A 296 7.62 14.94 1.75
N TYR A 297 6.66 15.23 2.64
CA TYR A 297 6.13 16.57 2.86
C TYR A 297 5.58 16.69 4.29
N ILE A 298 5.41 17.90 4.80
CA ILE A 298 4.71 18.13 6.08
C ILE A 298 3.23 18.48 5.81
N PRO A 299 2.27 17.61 6.18
CA PRO A 299 0.84 17.95 6.14
C PRO A 299 0.56 19.21 6.96
N LEU A 300 -0.30 20.08 6.46
CA LEU A 300 -0.66 21.33 7.15
C LEU A 300 0.56 22.16 7.59
N ARG A 301 1.58 22.28 6.71
CA ARG A 301 2.85 23.00 6.94
C ARG A 301 2.69 24.33 7.67
N ARG A 302 1.60 25.06 7.47
CA ARG A 302 1.29 26.32 8.18
C ARG A 302 1.30 26.18 9.71
N PHE A 303 0.84 25.06 10.26
CA PHE A 303 0.78 24.80 11.71
C PHE A 303 2.02 24.05 12.22
N PHE A 304 2.68 23.27 11.35
CA PHE A 304 3.82 22.42 11.71
C PHE A 304 5.16 22.92 11.15
N ARG A 305 5.37 24.24 11.12
CA ARG A 305 6.58 24.86 10.55
C ARG A 305 7.87 24.46 11.26
N PHE A 306 7.78 24.00 12.50
CA PHE A 306 8.89 23.55 13.34
C PHE A 306 9.34 22.11 13.03
N LEU A 307 8.66 21.40 12.14
CA LEU A 307 9.04 20.05 11.70
C LEU A 307 9.74 20.10 10.35
N ASP A 308 10.82 19.34 10.25
CA ASP A 308 11.49 19.05 8.99
C ASP A 308 11.05 17.69 8.44
N VAL A 309 11.10 17.57 7.12
CA VAL A 309 10.81 16.33 6.41
C VAL A 309 11.97 15.35 6.63
N ILE A 310 11.67 14.05 6.74
CA ILE A 310 12.66 13.03 7.09
C ILE A 310 13.65 12.72 5.93
N ASN A 311 13.35 13.12 4.69
CA ASN A 311 14.21 12.88 3.54
C ASN A 311 15.35 13.92 3.39
N ALA A 312 16.31 13.61 2.53
CA ALA A 312 17.51 14.44 2.31
C ALA A 312 17.30 15.69 1.41
N MET A 313 16.15 15.82 0.75
CA MET A 313 15.85 16.84 -0.28
C MET A 313 14.87 17.91 0.19
N GLY A 314 14.19 17.71 1.33
CA GLY A 314 13.13 18.59 1.81
C GLY A 314 11.74 18.22 1.27
N ASP A 315 10.87 19.21 1.11
CA ASP A 315 9.51 18.99 0.61
C ASP A 315 9.52 18.56 -0.86
N ILE A 316 8.98 17.37 -1.13
CA ILE A 316 8.67 16.86 -2.46
C ILE A 316 7.27 17.35 -2.87
N SER A 317 7.12 17.74 -4.13
CA SER A 317 5.85 18.10 -4.75
C SER A 317 5.20 16.89 -5.42
N PRO A 318 3.86 16.75 -5.35
CA PRO A 318 3.16 15.66 -6.00
C PRO A 318 3.09 15.89 -7.51
N GLY A 319 3.11 14.80 -8.27
CA GLY A 319 2.68 14.78 -9.66
C GLY A 319 1.18 15.08 -9.80
N ARG A 320 0.73 15.27 -11.05
CA ARG A 320 -0.68 15.61 -11.35
C ARG A 320 -1.32 14.68 -12.38
N GLU A 321 -0.55 13.79 -12.99
CA GLU A 321 -0.99 13.01 -14.14
C GLU A 321 -0.68 11.54 -13.95
N PHE A 322 -1.68 10.70 -14.16
CA PHE A 322 -1.48 9.27 -14.39
C PHE A 322 -0.71 9.06 -15.70
N LYS A 323 0.26 8.15 -15.68
CA LYS A 323 1.08 7.85 -16.86
C LYS A 323 1.11 6.37 -17.15
N ILE A 324 0.80 6.05 -18.41
CA ILE A 324 0.96 4.73 -18.98
C ILE A 324 2.16 4.79 -19.93
N PHE A 325 3.16 3.96 -19.64
CA PHE A 325 4.32 3.78 -20.49
C PHE A 325 4.03 2.72 -21.54
N ASN A 326 4.76 2.78 -22.65
CA ASN A 326 4.75 1.74 -23.69
C ASN A 326 6.18 1.23 -23.88
N TYR A 327 6.33 -0.09 -23.84
CA TYR A 327 7.57 -0.77 -24.20
C TYR A 327 7.25 -1.97 -25.07
N GLN A 328 7.76 -1.97 -26.31
CA GLN A 328 7.53 -3.04 -27.29
C GLN A 328 6.04 -3.39 -27.48
N GLY A 329 5.18 -2.36 -27.55
CA GLY A 329 3.74 -2.54 -27.72
C GLY A 329 2.99 -2.96 -26.44
N LYS A 330 3.70 -3.23 -25.34
CA LYS A 330 3.09 -3.54 -24.03
C LYS A 330 2.95 -2.26 -23.22
N ARG A 331 1.76 -2.07 -22.65
CA ARG A 331 1.45 -0.95 -21.75
C ARG A 331 1.75 -1.33 -20.31
N PHE A 332 2.36 -0.42 -19.56
CA PHE A 332 2.57 -0.59 -18.12
C PHE A 332 2.47 0.74 -17.39
N ALA A 333 2.11 0.69 -16.11
CA ALA A 333 2.12 1.84 -15.21
C ALA A 333 3.30 1.70 -14.22
N VAL A 334 3.70 2.82 -13.63
CA VAL A 334 4.73 2.85 -12.59
C VAL A 334 4.10 3.39 -11.32
N LEU A 335 4.37 2.70 -10.22
CA LEU A 335 4.02 3.13 -8.87
C LEU A 335 5.34 3.31 -8.11
N ILE A 336 5.45 4.41 -7.36
CA ILE A 336 6.66 4.69 -6.60
C ILE A 336 6.40 4.47 -5.11
N CYS A 337 6.98 3.41 -4.55
CA CYS A 337 6.96 3.14 -3.11
C CYS A 337 5.51 3.09 -2.58
N PHE A 338 5.20 3.89 -1.55
CA PHE A 338 3.94 3.96 -0.82
C PHE A 338 2.65 4.05 -1.65
N GLU A 339 2.74 4.43 -2.93
CA GLU A 339 1.63 4.48 -3.87
C GLU A 339 0.93 3.13 -4.06
N ASP A 340 1.67 2.02 -3.94
CA ASP A 340 1.13 0.66 -4.05
C ASP A 340 0.05 0.32 -3.00
N THR A 341 -0.01 1.10 -1.92
CA THR A 341 -1.02 0.96 -0.86
C THR A 341 -2.34 1.65 -1.18
N PHE A 342 -2.46 2.39 -2.29
CA PHE A 342 -3.64 3.16 -2.66
C PHE A 342 -4.31 2.60 -3.91
N PRO A 343 -5.42 1.86 -3.78
CA PRO A 343 -6.09 1.22 -4.92
C PRO A 343 -6.61 2.17 -6.01
N PHE A 344 -6.71 3.47 -5.75
CA PHE A 344 -7.11 4.45 -6.77
C PHE A 344 -5.93 4.94 -7.62
N VAL A 345 -4.69 4.64 -7.20
CA VAL A 345 -3.46 4.99 -7.93
C VAL A 345 -3.03 3.86 -8.87
N VAL A 346 -3.27 2.62 -8.42
CA VAL A 346 -3.06 1.37 -9.16
C VAL A 346 -4.17 1.16 -10.18
#